data_AF-A0A7Y1X9T7-F1
#
_entry.id   AF-A0A7Y1X9T7-F1
#
_cell.length_a   1.000
_cell.length_b   1.000
_cell.length_c   1.000
_cell.angle_alpha   90.00
_cell.angle_beta   90.00
_cell.angle_gamma   90.00
#
_symmetry.space_group_name_H-M   'P 1'
#
loop_
_entity.id
_entity.type
_entity.pdbx_description
1 polymer ?
#
loop_
_entity_poly.entity_id
_entity_poly.type
_entity_poly.pdbx_seq_one_letter_code
_entity_poly.pdbx_strand_id
1 'polypeptide(L)'
;MTSQLPAVIERSTVIAAVEHRGMADLAVRLGWSPTEVNHVLIADFETINAWTSTETARLRSMTPEDVADLGPIHDLEFPKTYYSAGDLASRSSRGEQIVLIAERDDGSFAGYIAGQIQPDGDGYIDFLAVSPSARRTGIGMGLVVAMCQQLVSRSSTQRVCLTVQDGRAPARRLYESLGFRYDASIVGFESMVPLVTR
;
A
#
# COMPACT_ATOMS: atom_id res chain seq x y z
N MET A 1 9.29 21.38 -21.37
CA MET A 1 8.70 20.62 -20.24
C MET A 1 7.31 20.04 -20.56
N THR A 2 6.60 20.49 -21.60
CA THR A 2 5.29 19.95 -22.03
C THR A 2 5.36 18.63 -22.83
N SER A 3 6.55 18.15 -23.23
CA SER A 3 6.70 16.96 -24.08
C SER A 3 6.58 15.60 -23.35
N GLN A 4 6.19 15.60 -22.06
CA GLN A 4 6.10 14.37 -21.24
C GLN A 4 4.66 13.95 -20.91
N LEU A 5 3.66 14.75 -21.29
CA LEU A 5 2.26 14.42 -21.05
C LEU A 5 1.60 13.88 -22.33
N PRO A 6 0.69 12.89 -22.21
CA PRO A 6 -0.13 12.46 -23.34
C PRO A 6 -1.02 13.62 -23.79
N ALA A 7 -1.32 13.69 -25.10
CA ALA A 7 -2.12 14.77 -25.71
C ALA A 7 -3.47 14.99 -25.03
N VAL A 8 -4.03 13.94 -24.43
CA VAL A 8 -5.27 13.97 -23.65
C VAL A 8 -5.05 13.22 -22.34
N ILE A 9 -5.46 13.84 -21.24
CA ILE A 9 -5.58 13.20 -19.92
C ILE A 9 -7.06 12.89 -19.71
N GLU A 10 -7.45 11.63 -19.84
CA GLU A 10 -8.85 11.20 -19.74
C GLU A 10 -9.41 11.29 -18.33
N ARG A 11 -8.54 11.15 -17.32
CA ARG A 11 -8.90 11.18 -15.91
C ARG A 11 -7.84 11.92 -15.11
N SER A 12 -8.30 12.80 -14.23
CA SER A 12 -7.45 13.40 -13.20
C SER A 12 -8.13 13.31 -11.85
N THR A 13 -7.33 13.09 -10.82
CA THR A 13 -7.80 12.98 -9.44
C THR A 13 -7.03 13.96 -8.57
N VAL A 14 -7.75 14.77 -7.80
CA VAL A 14 -7.15 15.64 -6.78
C VAL A 14 -7.42 15.02 -5.41
N ILE A 15 -6.38 14.79 -4.62
CA ILE A 15 -6.48 14.22 -3.29
C ILE A 15 -6.44 15.35 -2.25
N ALA A 16 -7.35 15.31 -1.28
CA ALA A 16 -7.35 16.23 -0.15
C ALA A 16 -7.79 15.55 1.14
N ALA A 17 -7.48 16.18 2.27
CA ALA A 17 -8.02 15.77 3.56
C ALA A 17 -9.55 15.89 3.54
N VAL A 18 -10.25 14.93 4.17
CA VAL A 18 -11.73 14.90 4.22
C VAL A 18 -12.30 16.16 4.88
N GLU A 19 -11.58 16.77 5.81
CA GLU A 19 -11.96 18.01 6.49
C GLU A 19 -11.80 19.28 5.62
N HIS A 20 -11.15 19.18 4.45
CA HIS A 20 -10.83 20.33 3.61
C HIS A 20 -12.05 20.83 2.81
N ARG A 21 -12.94 21.58 3.48
CA ARG A 21 -14.21 22.09 2.91
C ARG A 21 -14.04 22.85 1.59
N GLY A 22 -13.02 23.68 1.46
CA GLY A 22 -12.80 24.44 0.22
C GLY A 22 -12.54 23.57 -1.01
N MET A 23 -11.97 22.37 -0.81
CA MET A 23 -11.74 21.42 -1.90
C MET A 23 -13.02 20.68 -2.24
N ALA A 24 -13.79 20.28 -1.22
CA ALA A 24 -15.11 19.70 -1.42
C ALA A 24 -16.04 20.66 -2.18
N ASP A 25 -16.08 21.94 -1.78
CA ASP A 25 -16.87 22.96 -2.47
C ASP A 25 -16.42 23.18 -3.92
N LEU A 26 -15.10 23.17 -4.16
CA LEU A 26 -14.55 23.27 -5.51
C LEU A 26 -14.95 22.07 -6.37
N ALA A 27 -14.83 20.86 -5.83
CA ALA A 27 -15.22 19.63 -6.51
C ALA A 27 -16.70 19.66 -6.91
N VAL A 28 -17.59 20.10 -6.01
CA VAL A 28 -19.02 20.29 -6.31
C VAL A 28 -19.22 21.30 -7.44
N ARG A 29 -18.55 22.46 -7.39
CA ARG A 29 -18.67 23.49 -8.44
C ARG A 29 -18.17 22.99 -9.80
N LEU A 30 -17.17 22.12 -9.82
CA LEU A 30 -16.58 21.58 -11.05
C LEU A 30 -17.22 20.25 -11.50
N GLY A 31 -18.22 19.74 -10.76
CA GLY A 31 -18.90 18.48 -11.09
C GLY A 31 -18.01 17.24 -10.93
N TRP A 32 -17.01 17.29 -10.04
CA TRP A 32 -16.13 16.17 -9.74
C TRP A 32 -16.78 15.21 -8.73
N SER A 33 -16.51 13.92 -8.90
CA SER A 33 -17.05 12.87 -8.03
C SER A 33 -16.04 12.46 -6.96
N PRO A 34 -16.44 12.32 -5.69
CA PRO A 34 -15.54 11.80 -4.66
C PRO A 34 -15.26 10.31 -4.87
N THR A 35 -14.04 9.89 -4.58
CA THR A 35 -13.66 8.47 -4.48
C THR A 35 -14.02 7.92 -3.10
N GLU A 36 -13.72 6.64 -2.87
CA GLU A 36 -13.72 6.08 -1.52
C GLU A 36 -12.73 6.84 -0.61
N VAL A 37 -13.10 7.01 0.65
CA VAL A 37 -12.22 7.56 1.69
C VAL A 37 -11.12 6.55 1.98
N ASN A 38 -9.91 7.05 2.10
CA ASN A 38 -8.76 6.29 2.56
C ASN A 38 -8.21 6.89 3.85
N HIS A 39 -7.59 6.05 4.65
CA HIS A 39 -7.06 6.38 5.96
C HIS A 39 -5.55 6.19 5.96
N VAL A 40 -4.82 7.24 6.33
CA VAL A 40 -3.38 7.19 6.56
C VAL A 40 -3.16 6.74 7.99
N LEU A 41 -2.44 5.62 8.13
CA LEU A 41 -2.08 5.03 9.40
C LEU A 41 -0.56 5.08 9.57
N ILE A 42 -0.10 5.35 10.79
CA ILE A 42 1.33 5.49 11.12
C ILE A 42 1.68 4.62 12.33
N ALA A 43 2.82 3.94 12.26
CA ALA A 43 3.50 3.34 13.39
C ALA A 43 4.92 3.92 13.52
N ASP A 44 5.32 4.28 14.73
CA ASP A 44 6.67 4.75 15.03
C ASP A 44 7.60 3.62 15.49
N PHE A 45 8.89 3.93 15.58
CA PHE A 45 9.92 3.00 16.01
C PHE A 45 9.69 2.39 17.39
N GLU A 46 9.15 3.14 18.35
CA GLU A 46 8.84 2.61 19.69
C GLU A 46 7.75 1.54 19.60
N THR A 47 6.67 1.84 18.88
CA THR A 47 5.56 0.91 18.62
C THR A 47 6.06 -0.35 17.91
N ILE A 48 6.85 -0.18 16.84
CA ILE A 48 7.34 -1.30 16.01
C ILE A 48 8.33 -2.19 16.80
N ASN A 49 9.22 -1.61 17.61
CA ASN A 49 10.17 -2.39 18.40
C ASN A 49 9.57 -3.07 19.62
N ALA A 50 8.39 -2.65 20.06
CA ALA A 50 7.67 -3.34 21.12
C ALA A 50 7.10 -4.70 20.66
N TRP A 51 7.00 -4.94 19.35
CA TRP A 51 6.50 -6.20 18.83
C TRP A 51 7.49 -7.34 19.05
N THR A 52 7.06 -8.38 19.75
CA THR A 52 7.79 -9.64 19.83
C THR A 52 7.62 -10.40 18.51
N SER A 53 8.71 -10.88 17.91
CA SER A 53 8.62 -11.74 16.72
C SER A 53 7.71 -12.94 16.97
N THR A 54 6.58 -12.97 16.27
CA THR A 54 5.72 -14.16 16.20
C THR A 54 6.16 -15.03 15.01
N GLU A 55 6.71 -16.21 15.32
CA GLU A 55 6.95 -17.27 14.33
C GLU A 55 5.60 -17.80 13.84
N THR A 56 5.13 -17.34 12.67
CA THR A 56 3.88 -17.89 12.09
C THR A 56 3.95 -18.21 10.60
N ALA A 57 4.97 -17.76 9.87
CA ALA A 57 5.13 -18.10 8.45
C ALA A 57 6.61 -18.05 8.04
N ARG A 58 7.01 -18.90 7.07
CA ARG A 58 8.31 -18.78 6.43
C ARG A 58 8.26 -17.57 5.51
N LEU A 59 9.02 -16.54 5.85
CA LEU A 59 9.12 -15.32 5.06
C LEU A 59 10.44 -15.32 4.31
N ARG A 60 10.40 -14.95 3.02
CA ARG A 60 11.60 -14.74 2.20
C ARG A 60 11.43 -13.55 1.27
N SER A 61 12.54 -13.06 0.75
CA SER A 61 12.50 -12.06 -0.33
C SER A 61 11.89 -12.66 -1.59
N MET A 62 11.21 -11.82 -2.36
CA MET A 62 10.70 -12.15 -3.69
C MET A 62 11.83 -12.51 -4.67
N THR A 63 11.56 -13.46 -5.55
CA THR A 63 12.33 -13.76 -6.76
C THR A 63 11.46 -13.52 -8.00
N PRO A 64 12.05 -13.45 -9.21
CA PRO A 64 11.26 -13.34 -10.44
C PRO A 64 10.28 -14.50 -10.68
N GLU A 65 10.51 -15.68 -10.09
CA GLU A 65 9.65 -16.85 -10.24
C GLU A 65 8.30 -16.67 -9.52
N ASP A 66 8.26 -15.85 -8.47
CA ASP A 66 7.05 -15.59 -7.69
C ASP A 66 5.98 -14.79 -8.45
N VAL A 67 6.33 -14.19 -9.59
CA VAL A 67 5.39 -13.37 -10.38
C VAL A 67 4.16 -14.19 -10.79
N ALA A 68 4.33 -15.48 -11.07
CA ALA A 68 3.24 -16.36 -11.49
C ALA A 68 2.20 -16.58 -10.37
N ASP A 69 2.64 -16.71 -9.12
CA ASP A 69 1.76 -16.93 -7.97
C ASP A 69 1.23 -15.60 -7.40
N LEU A 70 2.06 -14.55 -7.41
CA LEU A 70 1.73 -13.22 -6.89
C LEU A 70 0.73 -12.48 -7.80
N GLY A 71 0.90 -12.57 -9.13
CA GLY A 71 0.09 -11.85 -10.11
C GLY A 71 -1.42 -12.01 -9.91
N PRO A 72 -1.96 -13.24 -9.88
CA PRO A 72 -3.40 -13.46 -9.75
C PRO A 72 -4.01 -12.86 -8.47
N ILE A 73 -3.32 -12.97 -7.33
CA ILE A 73 -3.83 -12.40 -6.09
C ILE A 73 -3.69 -10.87 -6.06
N HIS A 74 -2.61 -10.35 -6.64
CA HIS A 74 -2.37 -8.92 -6.75
C HIS A 74 -3.47 -8.25 -7.58
N ASP A 75 -3.77 -8.78 -8.76
CA ASP A 75 -4.80 -8.24 -9.65
C ASP A 75 -6.20 -8.36 -9.05
N LEU A 76 -6.46 -9.43 -8.29
CA LEU A 76 -7.72 -9.62 -7.58
C LEU A 76 -7.91 -8.57 -6.48
N GLU A 77 -6.89 -8.33 -5.67
CA GLU A 77 -6.96 -7.41 -4.53
C GLU A 77 -6.80 -5.93 -4.95
N PHE A 78 -6.15 -5.67 -6.08
CA PHE A 78 -5.79 -4.32 -6.54
C PHE A 78 -6.02 -4.11 -8.06
N PRO A 79 -7.25 -4.24 -8.58
CA PRO A 79 -7.55 -4.34 -10.03
C PRO A 79 -7.25 -3.09 -10.89
N LYS A 80 -6.69 -2.02 -10.33
CA LYS A 80 -6.32 -0.76 -11.01
C LYS A 80 -5.12 -0.06 -10.36
N THR A 81 -4.19 -0.84 -9.83
CA THR A 81 -3.03 -0.28 -9.14
C THR A 81 -1.91 0.16 -10.08
N TYR A 82 -0.94 0.89 -9.53
CA TYR A 82 0.17 1.51 -10.24
C TYR A 82 1.35 0.59 -10.52
N TYR A 83 1.43 -0.59 -9.91
CA TYR A 83 2.47 -1.60 -10.16
C TYR A 83 1.87 -2.97 -10.33
N SER A 84 2.16 -3.65 -11.44
CA SER A 84 1.88 -5.08 -11.60
C SER A 84 2.86 -5.93 -10.80
N ALA A 85 2.58 -7.24 -10.66
CA ALA A 85 3.53 -8.20 -10.08
C ALA A 85 4.92 -8.17 -10.76
N GLY A 86 4.95 -7.99 -12.09
CA GLY A 86 6.20 -7.85 -12.84
C GLY A 86 6.95 -6.56 -12.48
N ASP A 87 6.24 -5.46 -12.27
CA ASP A 87 6.84 -4.21 -11.80
C ASP A 87 7.41 -4.37 -10.38
N LEU A 88 6.68 -5.02 -9.47
CA LEU A 88 7.16 -5.32 -8.13
C LEU A 88 8.47 -6.14 -8.17
N ALA A 89 8.53 -7.17 -9.02
CA ALA A 89 9.74 -7.99 -9.20
C ALA A 89 10.91 -7.17 -9.75
N SER A 90 10.64 -6.35 -10.78
CA SER A 90 11.64 -5.49 -11.43
C SER A 90 12.20 -4.42 -10.49
N ARG A 91 11.34 -3.82 -9.67
CA ARG A 91 11.74 -2.84 -8.64
C ARG A 91 12.48 -3.49 -7.50
N SER A 92 12.07 -4.70 -7.09
CA SER A 92 12.75 -5.48 -6.05
C SER A 92 14.18 -5.85 -6.44
N SER A 93 14.40 -6.26 -7.70
CA SER A 93 15.75 -6.61 -8.17
C SER A 93 16.70 -5.41 -8.26
N ARG A 94 16.15 -4.20 -8.47
CA ARG A 94 16.90 -2.93 -8.42
C ARG A 94 17.07 -2.36 -7.02
N GLY A 95 16.48 -2.99 -5.99
CA GLY A 95 16.50 -2.48 -4.62
C GLY A 95 15.65 -1.24 -4.38
N GLU A 96 14.80 -0.87 -5.34
CA GLU A 96 13.86 0.27 -5.22
C GLU A 96 12.67 -0.06 -4.33
N GLN A 97 12.40 -1.35 -4.12
CA GLN A 97 11.28 -1.83 -3.33
C GLN A 97 11.66 -3.10 -2.58
N ILE A 98 11.13 -3.24 -1.38
CA ILE A 98 11.22 -4.47 -0.58
C ILE A 98 9.95 -5.26 -0.86
N VAL A 99 10.09 -6.53 -1.25
CA VAL A 99 8.95 -7.44 -1.41
C VAL A 99 9.24 -8.73 -0.68
N LEU A 100 8.36 -9.08 0.27
CA LEU A 100 8.43 -10.31 1.05
C LEU A 100 7.29 -11.25 0.65
N ILE A 101 7.62 -12.52 0.51
CA ILE A 101 6.71 -13.62 0.24
C ILE A 101 6.52 -14.41 1.52
N ALA A 102 5.27 -14.75 1.84
CA ALA A 102 4.94 -15.73 2.86
C ALA A 102 4.66 -17.08 2.20
N GLU A 103 5.30 -18.12 2.72
CA GLU A 103 5.06 -19.51 2.35
C GLU A 103 4.37 -20.25 3.51
N ARG A 104 3.57 -21.24 3.15
CA ARG A 104 3.06 -22.25 4.09
C ARG A 104 4.15 -23.29 4.40
N ASP A 105 3.88 -24.17 5.35
CA ASP A 105 4.81 -25.24 5.74
C ASP A 105 5.17 -26.21 4.60
N ASP A 106 4.27 -26.37 3.62
CA ASP A 106 4.47 -27.17 2.42
C ASP A 106 5.23 -26.43 1.29
N GLY A 107 5.66 -25.19 1.54
CA GLY A 107 6.35 -24.34 0.57
C GLY A 107 5.43 -23.61 -0.41
N SER A 108 4.11 -23.80 -0.33
CA SER A 108 3.18 -23.10 -1.21
C SER A 108 3.03 -21.62 -0.87
N PHE A 109 2.81 -20.80 -1.91
CA PHE A 109 2.57 -19.38 -1.77
C PHE A 109 1.33 -19.07 -0.91
N ALA A 110 1.51 -18.21 0.08
CA ALA A 110 0.46 -17.86 1.05
C ALA A 110 0.07 -16.37 1.02
N GLY A 111 0.95 -15.50 0.52
CA GLY A 111 0.72 -14.07 0.43
C GLY A 111 2.00 -13.29 0.25
N TYR A 112 1.89 -11.97 0.14
CA TYR A 112 3.03 -11.09 0.01
C TYR A 112 2.76 -9.71 0.63
N ILE A 113 3.84 -8.97 0.87
CA ILE A 113 3.81 -7.56 1.24
C ILE A 113 4.92 -6.81 0.50
N ALA A 114 4.62 -5.59 0.07
CA ALA A 114 5.57 -4.71 -0.62
C ALA A 114 5.62 -3.35 0.07
N GLY A 115 6.82 -2.78 0.17
CA GLY A 115 7.03 -1.45 0.72
C GLY A 115 8.36 -0.83 0.29
N GLN A 116 8.51 0.46 0.52
CA GLN A 116 9.68 1.24 0.12
C GLN A 116 9.93 2.41 1.08
N ILE A 117 11.12 3.03 0.98
CA ILE A 117 11.38 4.31 1.63
C ILE A 117 10.94 5.42 0.68
N GLN A 118 10.07 6.30 1.15
CA GLN A 118 9.60 7.44 0.36
C GLN A 118 10.62 8.59 0.38
N PRO A 119 10.53 9.55 -0.58
CA PRO A 119 11.44 10.70 -0.63
C PRO A 119 11.43 11.59 0.62
N ASP A 120 10.35 11.56 1.40
CA ASP A 120 10.24 12.27 2.68
C ASP A 120 10.94 11.56 3.86
N GLY A 121 11.43 10.33 3.63
CA GLY A 121 12.15 9.53 4.61
C GLY A 121 11.29 8.54 5.40
N ASP A 122 9.96 8.56 5.25
CA ASP A 122 9.08 7.56 5.87
C ASP A 122 9.22 6.21 5.17
N GLY A 123 9.13 5.13 5.94
CA GLY A 123 8.84 3.82 5.37
C GLY A 123 7.37 3.77 4.94
N TYR A 124 7.08 3.14 3.81
CA TYR A 124 5.71 3.03 3.33
C TYR A 124 5.37 1.63 2.87
N ILE A 125 4.22 1.12 3.29
CA ILE A 125 3.67 -0.16 2.82
C ILE A 125 2.71 0.14 1.67
N ASP A 126 3.09 -0.33 0.48
CA ASP A 126 2.32 -0.15 -0.76
C ASP A 126 1.21 -1.19 -0.89
N PHE A 127 1.55 -2.47 -0.67
CA PHE A 127 0.65 -3.58 -0.93
C PHE A 127 0.75 -4.67 0.14
N LEU A 128 -0.38 -5.24 0.50
CA LEU A 128 -0.49 -6.44 1.31
C LEU A 128 -1.63 -7.31 0.77
N ALA A 129 -1.32 -8.56 0.42
CA ALA A 129 -2.34 -9.53 0.06
C ALA A 129 -2.02 -10.91 0.65
N VAL A 130 -3.06 -11.60 1.11
CA VAL A 130 -2.98 -12.96 1.64
C VAL A 130 -3.98 -13.83 0.90
N SER A 131 -3.50 -14.97 0.40
CA SER A 131 -4.29 -15.95 -0.35
C SER A 131 -5.58 -16.27 0.40
N PRO A 132 -6.76 -16.29 -0.24
CA PRO A 132 -8.03 -16.51 0.45
C PRO A 132 -8.03 -17.74 1.37
N SER A 133 -7.42 -18.83 0.91
CA SER A 133 -7.25 -20.09 1.66
C SER A 133 -6.30 -20.00 2.85
N ALA A 134 -5.52 -18.92 2.97
CA ALA A 134 -4.48 -18.70 3.97
C ALA A 134 -4.83 -17.53 4.93
N ARG A 135 -6.06 -17.00 4.85
CA ARG A 135 -6.50 -15.90 5.72
C ARG A 135 -6.82 -16.42 7.12
N ARG A 136 -6.72 -15.52 8.11
CA ARG A 136 -7.02 -15.80 9.53
C ARG A 136 -6.10 -16.85 10.18
N THR A 137 -4.89 -17.02 9.66
CA THR A 137 -3.85 -17.91 10.20
C THR A 137 -2.65 -17.15 10.76
N GLY A 138 -2.71 -15.82 10.85
CA GLY A 138 -1.61 -14.97 11.33
C GLY A 138 -0.63 -14.49 10.24
N ILE A 139 -0.73 -15.00 9.02
CA ILE A 139 0.19 -14.65 7.91
C ILE A 139 0.24 -13.15 7.61
N GLY A 140 -0.92 -12.50 7.53
CA GLY A 140 -0.99 -11.05 7.29
C GLY A 140 -0.29 -10.24 8.38
N MET A 141 -0.41 -10.67 9.64
CA MET A 141 0.27 -10.04 10.77
C MET A 141 1.79 -10.23 10.68
N GLY A 142 2.25 -11.45 10.40
CA GLY A 142 3.67 -11.75 10.23
C GLY A 142 4.30 -10.93 9.09
N LEU A 143 3.62 -10.80 7.96
CA LEU A 143 4.06 -9.97 6.84
C LEU A 143 4.22 -8.49 7.24
N VAL A 144 3.21 -7.92 7.91
CA VAL A 144 3.26 -6.50 8.34
C VAL A 144 4.38 -6.27 9.34
N VAL A 145 4.51 -7.14 10.35
CA VAL A 145 5.58 -7.06 11.36
C VAL A 145 6.95 -7.07 10.70
N ALA A 146 7.21 -8.05 9.83
CA ALA A 146 8.50 -8.19 9.16
C ALA A 146 8.82 -6.99 8.24
N MET A 147 7.83 -6.52 7.47
CA MET A 147 8.03 -5.36 6.60
C MET A 147 8.31 -4.09 7.41
N CYS A 148 7.57 -3.83 8.49
CA CYS A 148 7.80 -2.65 9.32
C CYS A 148 9.18 -2.67 9.97
N GLN A 149 9.66 -3.82 10.45
CA GLN A 149 11.01 -3.95 11.00
C GLN A 149 12.08 -3.61 9.94
N GLN A 150 11.88 -4.01 8.69
CA GLN A 150 12.79 -3.66 7.60
C GLN A 150 12.70 -2.19 7.18
N LEU A 151 11.51 -1.61 7.17
CA LEU A 151 11.30 -0.23 6.76
C LEU A 151 11.78 0.75 7.83
N VAL A 152 11.44 0.52 9.10
CA VAL A 152 11.77 1.45 10.19
C VAL A 152 13.27 1.57 10.43
N SER A 153 14.02 0.49 10.18
CA SER A 153 15.49 0.50 10.28
C SER A 153 16.17 1.26 9.14
N ARG A 154 15.46 1.50 8.03
CA ARG A 154 15.93 2.25 6.85
C ARG A 154 15.34 3.66 6.77
N SER A 155 14.26 3.92 7.49
CA SER A 155 13.57 5.21 7.55
C SER A 155 14.39 6.22 8.34
N SER A 156 14.59 7.41 7.78
CA SER A 156 15.26 8.52 8.47
C SER A 156 14.37 9.20 9.51
N THR A 157 13.05 9.09 9.36
CA THR A 157 12.04 9.64 10.27
C THR A 157 11.62 8.65 11.35
N GLN A 158 12.08 7.39 11.25
CA GLN A 158 11.73 6.30 12.16
C GLN A 158 10.22 6.01 12.21
N ARG A 159 9.53 6.20 11.09
CA ARG A 159 8.09 5.96 10.94
C ARG A 159 7.79 5.05 9.76
N VAL A 160 6.72 4.27 9.90
CA VAL A 160 6.14 3.49 8.80
C VAL A 160 4.68 3.90 8.63
N CYS A 161 4.34 4.25 7.40
CA CYS A 161 3.04 4.76 7.00
C CYS A 161 2.38 3.78 6.01
N LEU A 162 1.05 3.77 5.99
CA LEU A 162 0.27 3.06 4.98
C LEU A 162 -1.06 3.75 4.76
N THR A 163 -1.68 3.46 3.62
CA THR A 163 -3.02 3.95 3.29
C THR A 163 -3.97 2.75 3.15
N VAL A 164 -5.14 2.83 3.78
CA VAL A 164 -6.16 1.78 3.72
C VAL A 164 -7.55 2.37 3.44
N GLN A 165 -8.31 1.74 2.54
CA GLN A 165 -9.70 2.10 2.25
C GLN A 165 -10.60 1.94 3.49
N ASP A 166 -11.53 2.87 3.70
CA ASP A 166 -12.47 2.84 4.82
C ASP A 166 -13.26 1.51 4.89
N GLY A 167 -13.70 1.00 3.73
CA GLY A 167 -14.43 -0.26 3.60
C GLY A 167 -13.62 -1.53 3.92
N ARG A 168 -12.28 -1.45 4.03
CA ARG A 168 -11.40 -2.61 4.32
C ARG A 168 -11.28 -2.89 5.82
N ALA A 169 -12.42 -3.09 6.50
CA ALA A 169 -12.48 -3.32 7.93
C ALA A 169 -11.55 -4.44 8.48
N PRO A 170 -11.34 -5.58 7.79
CA PRO A 170 -10.38 -6.59 8.25
C PRO A 170 -8.93 -6.09 8.27
N ALA A 171 -8.50 -5.31 7.28
CA ALA A 171 -7.15 -4.76 7.21
C ALA A 171 -6.95 -3.68 8.28
N ARG A 172 -7.93 -2.80 8.45
CA ARG A 172 -7.92 -1.79 9.53
C ARG A 172 -7.76 -2.41 10.91
N ARG A 173 -8.57 -3.42 11.24
CA ARG A 173 -8.44 -4.15 12.52
C ARG A 173 -7.07 -4.79 12.70
N LEU A 174 -6.46 -5.30 11.63
CA LEU A 174 -5.10 -5.82 11.68
C LEU A 174 -4.11 -4.72 12.05
N TYR A 175 -4.11 -3.58 11.35
CA TYR A 175 -3.20 -2.48 11.64
C TYR A 175 -3.41 -1.89 13.05
N GLU A 176 -4.67 -1.69 13.46
CA GLU A 176 -5.04 -1.23 14.80
C GLU A 176 -4.52 -2.19 15.89
N SER A 177 -4.63 -3.51 15.67
CA SER A 177 -4.11 -4.53 16.60
C SER A 177 -2.60 -4.51 16.78
N LEU A 178 -1.88 -3.99 15.77
CA LEU A 178 -0.43 -3.77 15.81
C LEU A 178 -0.05 -2.39 16.40
N GLY A 179 -1.02 -1.57 16.80
CA GLY A 179 -0.77 -0.26 17.38
C GLY A 179 -0.53 0.85 16.34
N PHE A 180 -0.84 0.62 15.07
CA PHE A 180 -0.90 1.73 14.10
C PHE A 180 -1.92 2.76 14.57
N ARG A 181 -1.53 4.02 14.52
CA ARG A 181 -2.37 5.15 14.88
C ARG A 181 -2.90 5.83 13.63
N TYR A 182 -4.07 6.42 13.79
CA TYR A 182 -4.71 7.19 12.76
C TYR A 182 -4.05 8.56 12.64
N ASP A 183 -3.66 8.94 11.42
CA ASP A 183 -3.06 10.25 11.14
C ASP A 183 -4.01 11.16 10.36
N ALA A 184 -4.53 10.68 9.23
CA ALA A 184 -5.40 11.48 8.37
C ALA A 184 -6.44 10.63 7.61
N SER A 185 -7.54 11.27 7.24
CA SER A 185 -8.48 10.75 6.24
C SER A 185 -8.32 11.56 4.96
N ILE A 186 -8.14 10.88 3.83
CA ILE A 186 -8.04 11.50 2.51
C ILE A 186 -9.14 10.99 1.59
N VAL A 187 -9.55 11.84 0.65
CA VAL A 187 -10.51 11.52 -0.40
C VAL A 187 -9.98 12.08 -1.72
N GLY A 188 -10.11 11.31 -2.79
CA GLY A 188 -9.87 11.78 -4.14
C GLY A 188 -11.13 12.41 -4.73
N PHE A 189 -10.98 13.42 -5.56
CA PHE A 189 -12.04 13.98 -6.39
C PHE A 189 -11.66 13.78 -7.85
N GLU A 190 -12.43 12.95 -8.56
CA GLU A 190 -12.19 12.60 -9.96
C GLU A 190 -12.87 13.60 -10.91
N SER A 191 -12.09 14.19 -11.81
CA SER A 191 -12.60 14.92 -12.96
C SER A 191 -12.92 13.94 -14.09
N MET A 192 -14.16 14.02 -14.57
CA MET A 192 -14.63 13.28 -15.76
C MET A 192 -14.47 14.08 -17.05
N VAL A 193 -13.90 15.29 -16.97
CA VAL A 193 -13.63 16.14 -18.13
C VAL A 193 -12.19 15.92 -18.59
N PRO A 194 -11.96 15.44 -19.83
CA PRO A 194 -10.62 15.26 -20.35
C PRO A 194 -9.85 16.58 -20.44
N LEU A 195 -8.58 16.58 -20.04
CA LEU A 195 -7.69 17.73 -20.18
C LEU A 195 -6.87 17.58 -21.45
N VAL A 196 -6.88 18.60 -22.31
CA VAL A 196 -6.02 18.67 -23.50
C VAL A 196 -4.72 19.36 -23.11
N THR A 197 -3.60 18.67 -23.27
CA THR A 197 -2.27 19.23 -22.99
C THR A 197 -1.75 19.91 -24.25
N ARG A 198 -1.61 21.24 -24.22
CA ARG A 198 -1.02 22.02 -25.32
C ARG A 198 0.51 22.00 -25.29
#